data_AF-A0A095VUB1-F1
#
_entry.id   AF-A0A095VUB1-F1
#
_cell.length_a   1.000
_cell.length_b   1.000
_cell.length_c   1.000
_cell.angle_alpha   90.00
_cell.angle_beta   90.00
_cell.angle_gamma   90.00
#
_symmetry.space_group_name_H-M   'P 1'
#
loop_
_entity.id
_entity.type
_entity.pdbx_description
1 polymer ?
#
loop_
_entity_poly.entity_id
_entity_poly.type
_entity_poly.pdbx_seq_one_letter_code
_entity_poly.pdbx_strand_id
1 'polypeptide(L)'
;MRAMDIDAATLATITARLGREPRGLRAVAVRDAAGEPAVIRVASVVDGKPFPTLFWLIDPVLKLRIDRTEAGGLIAELQARVRSEPGIAEAMAADHRRHIALRERYLTAGERARLEARGQWAALAERGIGGIADFQRIRCLHTWYAAHLVEPNSIGGLLDAHWAAA
;
A
#
# COMPACT_ATOMS: atom_id res chain seq x y z
N MET A 1 -1.59 -8.42 -18.92
CA MET A 1 -0.61 -8.99 -17.96
C MET A 1 -1.29 -10.17 -17.28
N ARG A 2 -0.89 -11.40 -17.59
CA ARG A 2 -1.52 -12.61 -17.06
C ARG A 2 -1.48 -12.55 -15.53
N ALA A 3 -2.59 -12.90 -14.86
CA ALA A 3 -2.55 -13.26 -13.46
C ALA A 3 -1.50 -14.37 -13.36
N MET A 4 -0.40 -14.10 -12.68
CA MET A 4 0.55 -15.14 -12.34
C MET A 4 -0.22 -16.03 -11.37
N ASP A 5 -0.56 -17.24 -11.82
CA ASP A 5 -1.36 -18.18 -11.04
C ASP A 5 -0.71 -18.32 -9.66
N ILE A 6 -1.39 -17.80 -8.64
CA ILE A 6 -0.92 -17.91 -7.26
C ILE A 6 -1.15 -19.35 -6.88
N ASP A 7 -0.06 -20.12 -6.79
CA ASP A 7 -0.15 -21.54 -6.46
C ASP A 7 -0.78 -21.76 -5.06
N ALA A 8 -1.27 -22.99 -4.84
CA ALA A 8 -2.01 -23.33 -3.63
C ALA A 8 -1.18 -23.12 -2.35
N ALA A 9 0.12 -23.37 -2.41
CA ALA A 9 1.03 -23.18 -1.27
C ALA A 9 1.17 -21.70 -0.91
N THR A 10 1.40 -20.85 -1.92
CA THR A 10 1.46 -19.40 -1.78
C THR A 10 0.14 -18.85 -1.23
N LEU A 11 -1.00 -19.34 -1.73
CA LEU A 11 -2.32 -18.93 -1.25
C LEU A 11 -2.56 -19.33 0.22
N ALA A 12 -2.14 -20.54 0.61
CA ALA A 12 -2.21 -21.00 2.00
C ALA A 12 -1.36 -20.11 2.93
N THR A 13 -0.14 -19.76 2.54
CA THR A 13 0.71 -18.83 3.29
C THR A 13 0.06 -17.46 3.44
N ILE A 14 -0.48 -16.88 2.36
CA ILE A 14 -1.18 -15.59 2.41
C ILE A 14 -2.38 -15.66 3.37
N THR A 15 -3.19 -16.71 3.28
CA THR A 15 -4.37 -16.91 4.13
C THR A 15 -3.97 -17.01 5.60
N ALA A 16 -2.92 -17.78 5.91
CA ALA A 16 -2.39 -17.91 7.27
C ALA A 16 -1.87 -16.58 7.81
N ARG A 17 -1.10 -15.82 7.02
CA ARG A 17 -0.57 -14.49 7.40
C ARG A 17 -1.67 -13.46 7.62
N LEU A 18 -2.78 -13.54 6.88
CA LEU A 18 -3.93 -12.65 7.05
C LEU A 18 -4.91 -13.10 8.15
N GLY A 19 -4.89 -14.38 8.54
CA GLY A 19 -5.88 -15.00 9.43
C GLY A 19 -7.29 -15.12 8.82
N ARG A 20 -7.42 -14.92 7.50
CA ARG A 20 -8.69 -14.95 6.74
C ARG A 20 -8.44 -15.14 5.25
N GLU A 21 -9.49 -15.45 4.50
CA GLU A 21 -9.42 -15.51 3.05
C GLU A 21 -9.03 -14.14 2.44
N PRO A 22 -8.06 -14.09 1.49
CA PRO A 22 -7.56 -12.85 0.92
C PRO A 22 -8.52 -12.26 -0.12
N ARG A 23 -9.56 -11.58 0.34
CA ARG A 23 -10.56 -10.92 -0.53
C ARG A 23 -9.91 -9.99 -1.54
N GLY A 24 -10.20 -10.21 -2.81
CA GLY A 24 -9.71 -9.38 -3.92
C GLY A 24 -8.24 -9.59 -4.25
N LEU A 25 -7.58 -10.67 -3.81
CA LEU A 25 -6.20 -10.98 -4.17
C LEU A 25 -6.01 -10.97 -5.70
N ARG A 26 -4.98 -10.25 -6.18
CA ARG A 26 -4.64 -10.17 -7.60
C ARG A 26 -3.22 -10.63 -7.91
N ALA A 27 -2.27 -10.44 -7.00
CA ALA A 27 -0.88 -10.85 -7.17
C ALA A 27 -0.12 -10.88 -5.84
N VAL A 28 0.96 -11.64 -5.78
CA VAL A 28 2.09 -11.36 -4.88
C VAL A 28 2.95 -10.29 -5.55
N ALA A 29 2.99 -9.09 -4.98
CA ALA A 29 3.73 -7.96 -5.54
C ALA A 29 5.22 -8.01 -5.17
N VAL A 30 5.53 -8.50 -3.97
CA VAL A 30 6.90 -8.62 -3.44
C VAL A 30 7.02 -9.94 -2.69
N ARG A 31 8.13 -10.65 -2.90
CA ARG A 31 8.57 -11.78 -2.09
C ARG A 31 9.78 -11.36 -1.25
N ASP A 32 9.92 -11.90 -0.04
CA ASP A 32 11.07 -11.67 0.82
C ASP A 32 12.31 -12.46 0.34
N ALA A 33 13.42 -12.37 1.09
CA ALA A 33 14.66 -13.07 0.76
C ALA A 33 14.55 -14.61 0.82
N ALA A 34 13.57 -15.14 1.54
CA ALA A 34 13.27 -16.58 1.58
C ALA A 34 12.32 -17.00 0.45
N GLY A 35 11.87 -16.06 -0.39
CA GLY A 35 10.90 -16.30 -1.46
C GLY A 35 9.45 -16.31 -0.98
N GLU A 36 9.16 -15.97 0.27
CA GLU A 36 7.81 -15.98 0.81
C GLU A 36 7.05 -14.66 0.51
N PRO A 37 5.71 -14.68 0.41
CA PRO A 37 4.93 -13.49 0.04
C PRO A 37 5.01 -12.37 1.08
N ALA A 38 5.66 -11.26 0.75
CA ALA A 38 5.82 -10.13 1.66
C ALA A 38 4.75 -9.04 1.48
N VAL A 39 4.44 -8.72 0.22
CA VAL A 39 3.41 -7.74 -0.15
C VAL A 39 2.48 -8.35 -1.18
N ILE A 40 1.17 -8.23 -0.96
CA ILE A 40 0.15 -8.61 -1.95
C ILE A 40 -0.46 -7.37 -2.59
N ARG A 41 -0.85 -7.52 -3.86
CA ARG A 41 -1.70 -6.57 -4.57
C ARG A 41 -3.13 -7.06 -4.55
N VAL A 42 -4.06 -6.18 -4.17
CA VAL A 42 -5.49 -6.47 -4.15
C VAL A 42 -6.24 -5.67 -5.22
N ALA A 43 -7.47 -6.08 -5.53
CA ALA A 43 -8.32 -5.45 -6.50
C ALA A 43 -8.79 -4.07 -6.02
N SER A 44 -8.86 -3.11 -6.93
CA SER A 44 -9.42 -1.78 -6.63
C SER A 44 -10.95 -1.76 -6.66
N VAL A 45 -11.58 -2.88 -7.05
CA VAL A 45 -13.02 -3.13 -6.97
C VAL A 45 -13.22 -4.48 -6.30
N VAL A 46 -13.88 -4.48 -5.15
CA VAL A 46 -14.20 -5.69 -4.37
C VAL A 46 -15.70 -5.68 -4.11
N ASP A 47 -16.39 -6.77 -4.47
CA ASP A 47 -17.84 -6.91 -4.38
C ASP A 47 -18.61 -5.73 -4.97
N GLY A 48 -18.12 -5.24 -6.12
CA GLY A 48 -18.71 -4.13 -6.87
C GLY A 48 -18.55 -2.74 -6.24
N LYS A 49 -17.74 -2.61 -5.18
CA LYS A 49 -17.45 -1.34 -4.48
C LYS A 49 -15.98 -0.93 -4.66
N PRO A 50 -15.67 0.38 -4.69
CA PRO A 50 -14.28 0.84 -4.77
C PRO A 50 -13.51 0.48 -3.51
N PHE A 51 -12.28 0.02 -3.68
CA PHE A 51 -11.35 -0.30 -2.60
C PHE A 51 -10.00 0.39 -2.86
N PRO A 52 -9.67 1.50 -2.17
CA PRO A 52 -8.56 2.36 -2.58
C PRO A 52 -7.17 1.81 -2.22
N THR A 53 -7.05 0.92 -1.24
CA THR A 53 -5.75 0.40 -0.81
C THR A 53 -5.25 -0.68 -1.77
N LEU A 54 -4.17 -0.41 -2.50
CA LEU A 54 -3.66 -1.31 -3.55
C LEU A 54 -2.72 -2.42 -3.03
N PHE A 55 -1.84 -2.11 -2.07
CA PHE A 55 -0.82 -3.02 -1.55
C PHE A 55 -0.98 -3.25 -0.06
N TRP A 56 -0.92 -4.52 0.37
CA TRP A 56 -0.96 -4.91 1.77
C TRP A 56 0.35 -5.60 2.15
N LEU A 57 1.01 -5.11 3.19
CA LEU A 57 2.14 -5.79 3.82
C LEU A 57 1.61 -6.96 4.66
N ILE A 58 2.05 -8.18 4.32
CA ILE A 58 1.65 -9.40 5.00
C ILE A 58 2.83 -10.14 5.63
N ASP A 59 4.06 -9.69 5.38
CA ASP A 59 5.25 -10.26 6.01
C ASP A 59 5.20 -10.09 7.54
N PRO A 60 5.24 -11.19 8.33
CA PRO A 60 5.07 -11.10 9.78
C PRO A 60 6.25 -10.40 10.46
N VAL A 61 7.46 -10.51 9.93
CA VAL A 61 8.66 -9.90 10.51
C VAL A 61 8.64 -8.39 10.28
N LEU A 62 8.38 -7.94 9.05
CA LEU A 62 8.24 -6.52 8.72
C LEU A 62 7.04 -5.89 9.42
N LYS A 63 5.90 -6.58 9.51
CA LYS A 63 4.74 -6.10 10.27
C LYS A 63 5.11 -5.87 11.74
N LEU A 64 5.70 -6.85 12.41
CA LEU A 64 6.09 -6.70 13.81
C LEU A 64 7.12 -5.58 14.01
N ARG A 65 8.08 -5.44 13.09
CA ARG A 65 9.06 -4.35 13.13
C ARG A 65 8.39 -2.99 12.99
N ILE A 66 7.46 -2.85 12.04
CA ILE A 66 6.68 -1.62 11.86
C ILE A 66 5.79 -1.35 13.07
N ASP A 67 5.07 -2.35 13.60
CA ASP A 67 4.23 -2.22 14.79
C ASP A 67 5.02 -1.63 15.97
N ARG A 68 6.23 -2.15 16.22
CA ARG A 68 7.15 -1.62 17.24
C ARG A 68 7.59 -0.19 16.95
N THR A 69 7.88 0.11 15.68
CA THR A 69 8.33 1.43 15.24
C THR A 69 7.20 2.47 15.38
N GLU A 70 5.97 2.10 15.02
CA GLU A 70 4.78 2.93 15.20
C GLU A 70 4.48 3.17 16.69
N ALA A 71 4.57 2.12 17.52
CA ALA A 71 4.42 2.22 18.96
C ALA A 71 5.49 3.10 19.62
N GLY A 72 6.69 3.15 19.04
CA GLY A 72 7.78 4.04 19.44
C GLY A 72 7.55 5.52 19.10
N GLY A 73 6.47 5.88 18.40
CA GLY A 73 6.11 7.27 18.12
C GLY A 73 6.59 7.82 16.77
N LEU A 74 7.23 6.99 15.93
CA LEU A 74 7.82 7.47 14.67
C LEU A 74 6.80 8.13 13.73
N ILE A 75 5.53 7.69 13.73
CA ILE A 75 4.49 8.37 12.92
C ILE A 75 4.38 9.84 13.31
N ALA A 76 4.37 10.16 14.61
CA ALA A 76 4.24 11.54 15.06
C ALA A 76 5.46 12.39 14.66
N GLU A 77 6.65 11.82 14.74
CA GLU A 77 7.90 12.45 14.32
C GLU A 77 7.91 12.72 12.81
N LEU A 78 7.65 11.71 11.97
CA LEU A 78 7.60 11.87 10.52
C LEU A 78 6.47 12.83 10.11
N GLN A 79 5.34 12.80 10.80
CA GLN A 79 4.24 13.71 10.56
C GLN A 79 4.62 15.17 10.91
N ALA A 80 5.42 15.38 11.94
CA ALA A 80 5.97 16.70 12.26
C ALA A 80 6.91 17.19 11.15
N ARG A 81 7.79 16.31 10.66
CA ARG A 81 8.68 16.60 9.52
C ARG A 81 7.91 16.97 8.26
N VAL A 82 6.86 16.23 7.91
CA VAL A 82 5.97 16.58 6.78
C VAL A 82 5.38 18.00 6.94
N ARG A 83 5.06 18.43 8.17
CA ARG A 83 4.53 19.80 8.40
C ARG A 83 5.61 20.88 8.32
N SER A 84 6.83 20.59 8.76
CA SER A 84 7.89 21.60 8.87
C SER A 84 8.84 21.66 7.68
N GLU A 85 8.92 20.60 6.87
CA GLU A 85 9.86 20.46 5.75
C GLU A 85 9.08 20.40 4.42
N PRO A 86 8.96 21.52 3.67
CA PRO A 86 8.18 21.57 2.43
C PRO A 86 8.60 20.53 1.39
N GLY A 87 9.90 20.23 1.28
CA GLY A 87 10.40 19.22 0.36
C GLY A 87 9.85 17.81 0.63
N ILE A 88 9.65 17.45 1.91
CA ILE A 88 9.04 16.15 2.26
C ILE A 88 7.55 16.16 1.91
N ALA A 89 6.84 17.24 2.22
CA ALA A 89 5.42 17.36 1.89
C ALA A 89 5.16 17.28 0.37
N GLU A 90 5.97 17.96 -0.43
CA GLU A 90 5.87 17.94 -1.88
C GLU A 90 6.17 16.56 -2.46
N ALA A 91 7.23 15.90 -1.96
CA ALA A 91 7.59 14.56 -2.37
C ALA A 91 6.51 13.53 -1.98
N MET A 92 5.98 13.60 -0.76
CA MET A 92 4.88 12.76 -0.28
C MET A 92 3.61 12.95 -1.14
N ALA A 93 3.26 14.18 -1.50
CA ALA A 93 2.14 14.46 -2.39
C ALA A 93 2.38 13.91 -3.80
N ALA A 94 3.62 13.96 -4.30
CA ALA A 94 3.98 13.33 -5.57
C ALA A 94 3.87 11.80 -5.49
N ASP A 95 4.26 11.18 -4.38
CA ASP A 95 4.14 9.74 -4.15
C ASP A 95 2.68 9.29 -4.18
N HIS A 96 1.78 10.05 -3.55
CA HIS A 96 0.33 9.80 -3.63
C HIS A 96 -0.16 9.82 -5.08
N ARG A 97 0.23 10.82 -5.88
CA ARG A 97 -0.15 10.92 -7.30
C ARG A 97 0.40 9.76 -8.13
N ARG A 98 1.66 9.36 -7.92
CA ARG A 98 2.24 8.18 -8.59
C ARG A 98 1.49 6.90 -8.22
N HIS A 99 1.15 6.72 -6.95
CA HIS A 99 0.39 5.58 -6.48
C HIS A 99 -1.04 5.53 -7.06
N ILE A 100 -1.71 6.68 -7.20
CA ILE A 100 -3.01 6.78 -7.88
C ILE A 100 -2.86 6.33 -9.32
N ALA A 101 -1.91 6.89 -10.08
CA ALA A 101 -1.67 6.52 -11.46
C ALA A 101 -1.32 5.03 -11.63
N LEU A 102 -0.52 4.46 -10.72
CA LEU A 102 -0.20 3.04 -10.68
C LEU A 102 -1.45 2.18 -10.47
N ARG A 103 -2.31 2.56 -9.52
CA ARG A 103 -3.59 1.86 -9.29
C ARG A 103 -4.49 1.89 -10.52
N GLU A 104 -4.55 3.03 -11.22
CA GLU A 104 -5.35 3.15 -12.44
C GLU A 104 -4.90 2.19 -13.54
N ARG A 105 -3.59 1.95 -13.68
CA ARG A 105 -3.05 0.98 -14.66
C ARG A 105 -3.52 -0.46 -14.42
N TYR A 106 -3.99 -0.77 -13.21
CA TYR A 106 -4.50 -2.09 -12.86
C TYR A 106 -6.01 -2.24 -13.01
N LEU A 107 -6.74 -1.15 -13.26
CA LEU A 107 -8.17 -1.20 -13.52
C LEU A 107 -8.43 -1.59 -14.97
N THR A 108 -9.43 -2.44 -15.17
CA THR A 108 -10.00 -2.65 -16.49
C THR A 108 -10.86 -1.46 -16.90
N ALA A 109 -11.02 -1.24 -18.22
CA ALA A 109 -11.92 -0.21 -18.74
C ALA A 109 -13.37 -0.40 -18.22
N GLY A 110 -13.81 -1.66 -18.08
CA GLY A 110 -15.13 -1.99 -17.55
C GLY A 110 -15.29 -1.67 -16.06
N GLU A 111 -14.28 -1.92 -15.22
CA GLU A 111 -14.30 -1.51 -13.82
C GLU A 111 -14.36 0.01 -13.69
N ARG A 112 -13.55 0.74 -14.46
CA ARG A 112 -13.56 2.21 -14.46
C ARG A 112 -14.92 2.77 -14.88
N ALA A 113 -15.46 2.35 -16.01
CA ALA A 113 -16.75 2.81 -16.51
C ALA A 113 -17.90 2.55 -15.51
N ARG A 114 -17.88 1.39 -14.82
CA ARG A 114 -18.89 1.07 -13.79
C ARG A 114 -18.79 1.98 -12.56
N LEU A 115 -17.57 2.33 -12.13
CA LEU A 115 -17.38 3.26 -11.02
C LEU A 115 -17.82 4.67 -11.41
N GLU A 116 -17.48 5.13 -12.61
CA GLU A 116 -17.89 6.43 -13.15
C GLU A 116 -19.42 6.53 -13.26
N ALA A 117 -20.09 5.52 -13.83
CA ALA A 117 -21.55 5.47 -13.95
C ALA A 117 -22.29 5.49 -12.59
N ARG A 118 -21.61 5.10 -11.51
CA ARG A 118 -22.16 5.12 -10.14
C ARG A 118 -21.72 6.35 -9.32
N GLY A 119 -20.96 7.27 -9.90
CA GLY A 119 -20.37 8.41 -9.17
C GLY A 119 -19.35 8.00 -8.11
N GLN A 120 -18.76 6.82 -8.21
CA GLN A 120 -17.85 6.22 -7.23
C GLN A 120 -16.36 6.37 -7.60
N TRP A 121 -16.06 7.02 -8.72
CA TRP A 121 -14.69 7.16 -9.22
C TRP A 121 -13.77 7.94 -8.27
N ALA A 122 -14.27 9.01 -7.65
CA ALA A 122 -13.52 9.84 -6.71
C ALA A 122 -12.93 9.03 -5.53
N ALA A 123 -13.60 7.94 -5.12
CA ALA A 123 -13.10 7.05 -4.07
C ALA A 123 -11.78 6.35 -4.45
N LEU A 124 -11.43 6.30 -5.73
CA LEU A 124 -10.10 5.90 -6.18
C LEU A 124 -9.30 7.14 -6.58
N ALA A 125 -9.78 7.97 -7.50
CA ALA A 125 -9.00 9.06 -8.11
C ALA A 125 -8.39 10.06 -7.11
N GLU A 126 -9.03 10.27 -5.95
CA GLU A 126 -8.62 11.29 -4.97
C GLU A 126 -7.93 10.69 -3.75
N ARG A 127 -7.67 9.38 -3.74
CA ARG A 127 -7.11 8.67 -2.58
C ARG A 127 -5.82 7.96 -2.94
N GLY A 128 -4.70 8.39 -2.36
CA GLY A 128 -3.38 7.79 -2.64
C GLY A 128 -3.04 6.62 -1.73
N ILE A 129 -1.75 6.50 -1.37
CA ILE A 129 -1.23 5.46 -0.47
C ILE A 129 -2.05 5.38 0.82
N GLY A 130 -2.45 4.16 1.20
CA GLY A 130 -3.30 3.92 2.38
C GLY A 130 -4.76 4.36 2.23
N GLY A 131 -5.20 4.79 1.04
CA GLY A 131 -6.58 5.20 0.77
C GLY A 131 -6.96 6.55 1.40
N ILE A 132 -5.97 7.41 1.64
CA ILE A 132 -6.16 8.73 2.26
C ILE A 132 -6.35 9.81 1.20
N ALA A 133 -7.23 10.77 1.49
CA ALA A 133 -7.46 11.95 0.65
C ALA A 133 -6.53 13.12 1.02
N ASP A 134 -6.07 13.17 2.28
CA ASP A 134 -5.09 14.15 2.73
C ASP A 134 -3.67 13.66 2.41
N PHE A 135 -3.04 14.29 1.42
CA PHE A 135 -1.72 13.91 0.91
C PHE A 135 -0.56 14.31 1.83
N GLN A 136 -0.85 14.93 2.97
CA GLN A 136 0.14 15.25 3.99
C GLN A 136 0.01 14.35 5.22
N ARG A 137 -0.96 13.42 5.26
CA ARG A 137 -1.20 12.59 6.44
C ARG A 137 -0.54 11.22 6.36
N ILE A 138 0.13 10.81 7.43
CA ILE A 138 0.61 9.45 7.62
C ILE A 138 -0.40 8.73 8.53
N ARG A 139 -1.19 7.81 7.96
CA ARG A 139 -2.14 7.00 8.76
C ARG A 139 -1.44 5.85 9.49
N CYS A 140 -0.65 5.08 8.76
CA CYS A 140 0.16 3.96 9.25
C CYS A 140 1.35 3.74 8.30
N LEU A 141 2.48 3.29 8.82
CA LEU A 141 3.68 3.00 8.05
C LEU A 141 3.53 1.73 7.22
N HIS A 142 2.70 0.78 7.64
CA HIS A 142 2.41 -0.45 6.90
C HIS A 142 2.06 -0.23 5.43
N THR A 143 1.13 0.69 5.14
CA THR A 143 0.70 0.97 3.76
C THR A 143 1.77 1.71 2.97
N TRP A 144 2.55 2.57 3.63
CA TRP A 144 3.67 3.28 3.02
C TRP A 144 4.80 2.34 2.65
N TYR A 145 5.15 1.43 3.56
CA TYR A 145 6.22 0.46 3.33
C TYR A 145 5.82 -0.62 2.33
N ALA A 146 4.57 -1.09 2.37
CA ALA A 146 4.03 -1.98 1.32
C ALA A 146 4.17 -1.37 -0.08
N ALA A 147 3.82 -0.08 -0.22
CA ALA A 147 3.99 0.63 -1.47
C ALA A 147 5.47 0.86 -1.80
N HIS A 148 6.31 1.16 -0.81
CA HIS A 148 7.74 1.43 -0.97
C HIS A 148 8.50 0.24 -1.56
N LEU A 149 8.17 -0.97 -1.10
CA LEU A 149 8.76 -2.22 -1.60
C LEU A 149 8.39 -2.53 -3.07
N VAL A 150 7.34 -1.89 -3.61
CA VAL A 150 6.95 -2.01 -5.03
C VAL A 150 7.49 -0.85 -5.86
N GLU A 151 7.31 0.37 -5.36
CA GLU A 151 7.81 1.61 -5.95
C GLU A 151 8.33 2.50 -4.81
N PRO A 152 9.66 2.77 -4.75
CA PRO A 152 10.22 3.60 -3.70
C PRO A 152 9.52 4.95 -3.55
N ASN A 153 9.30 5.34 -2.30
CA ASN A 153 8.60 6.55 -1.88
C ASN A 153 9.26 7.17 -0.65
N SER A 154 8.96 8.45 -0.40
CA SER A 154 9.61 9.27 0.62
C SER A 154 9.43 8.72 2.03
N ILE A 155 8.22 8.34 2.44
CA ILE A 155 8.00 7.85 3.82
C ILE A 155 8.67 6.51 4.06
N GLY A 156 8.66 5.60 3.08
CA GLY A 156 9.41 4.34 3.19
C GLY A 156 10.91 4.56 3.28
N GLY A 157 11.46 5.51 2.51
CA GLY A 157 12.89 5.87 2.62
C GLY A 157 13.26 6.48 3.98
N LEU A 158 12.37 7.26 4.58
CA LEU A 158 12.57 7.77 5.95
C LEU A 158 12.52 6.65 6.99
N LEU A 159 11.67 5.64 6.79
CA LEU A 159 11.61 4.45 7.65
C LEU A 159 12.89 3.60 7.51
N ASP A 160 13.41 3.40 6.30
CA ASP A 160 14.68 2.71 6.09
C ASP A 160 15.84 3.44 6.77
N ALA A 161 15.89 4.77 6.66
CA ALA A 161 16.91 5.60 7.32
C ALA A 161 16.83 5.50 8.85
N HIS A 162 15.62 5.51 9.43
CA HIS A 162 15.41 5.30 10.86
C HIS A 162 15.94 3.94 11.32
N TRP A 163 15.65 2.89 10.55
CA TRP A 163 16.09 1.53 10.84
C TRP A 163 17.58 1.28 10.64
N ALA A 164 18.25 2.05 9.80
CA ALA A 164 19.70 1.99 9.63
C ALA A 164 20.47 2.72 10.75
N ALA A 165 19.80 3.64 11.45
CA ALA A 165 20.38 4.43 12.54
C ALA A 165 20.12 3.83 13.94
N ALA A 166 19.28 2.81 14.05
CA ALA A 166 18.89 2.13 15.28
C ALA A 166 19.67 0.82 15.49
#